data_AF-A0A2H0WH95-F1
#
_entry.id   AF-A0A2H0WH95-F1
#
_cell.length_a   1.000
_cell.length_b   1.000
_cell.length_c   1.000
_cell.angle_alpha   90.00
_cell.angle_beta   90.00
_cell.angle_gamma   90.00
#
_symmetry.space_group_name_H-M   'P 1'
#
loop_
_entity.id
_entity.type
_entity.pdbx_description
1 polymer ?
#
loop_
_entity_poly.entity_id
_entity_poly.type
_entity_poly.pdbx_seq_one_letter_code
_entity_poly.pdbx_strand_id
1 'polypeptide(L)'
;SFLMLVALKYFFNHEKEIHWIKMIEGPLSAMGKLEAIEVGVVLAVIYGVSRWVPEAETLSVIYSGIAGVLTFLAVEGLSVFLRVPAGHGLDAHRASLGMFLYLEVLDASFSFDGVVGAFAITNNLLIISLGLGIGAMFVRSLTIMMVEKGTLQAFRYLEHGAFYAVAALSGIMFLNTIVHVPEIVTGFIGVTLIALSIYASPRIPTGS
;
A
#
# COMPACT_ATOMS: atom_id res chain seq x y z
N SER A 1 9.28 -4.80 0.05
CA SER A 1 9.71 -3.89 1.14
C SER A 1 9.00 -2.54 1.10
N PHE A 2 8.97 -1.82 -0.03
CA PHE A 2 8.28 -0.51 -0.16
C PHE A 2 6.82 -0.53 0.34
N LEU A 3 5.98 -1.42 -0.21
CA LEU A 3 4.57 -1.55 0.20
C LEU A 3 4.42 -1.93 1.68
N MET A 4 5.36 -2.70 2.22
CA MET A 4 5.36 -3.06 3.63
C MET A 4 5.67 -1.84 4.51
N LEU A 5 6.60 -0.97 4.11
CA LEU A 5 6.84 0.29 4.79
C LEU A 5 5.63 1.21 4.73
N VAL A 6 4.97 1.33 3.57
CA VAL A 6 3.71 2.09 3.43
C VAL A 6 2.66 1.59 4.41
N ALA A 7 2.47 0.28 4.50
CA ALA A 7 1.53 -0.32 5.43
C ALA A 7 1.93 -0.10 6.89
N LEU A 8 3.18 -0.41 7.26
CA LEU A 8 3.66 -0.28 8.65
C LEU A 8 3.60 1.17 9.11
N LYS A 9 3.97 2.15 8.27
CA LYS A 9 3.82 3.57 8.58
C LYS A 9 2.41 3.96 8.95
N TYR A 10 1.44 3.43 8.23
CA TYR A 10 0.05 3.61 8.59
C TYR A 10 -0.27 2.98 9.95
N PHE A 11 0.16 1.75 10.21
CA PHE A 11 -0.13 1.03 11.46
C PHE A 11 0.58 1.58 12.70
N PHE A 12 1.79 2.10 12.56
CA PHE A 12 2.60 2.65 13.65
C PHE A 12 2.33 4.13 13.94
N ASN A 13 1.55 4.83 13.10
CA ASN A 13 1.21 6.22 13.34
C ASN A 13 0.35 6.40 14.61
N HIS A 14 0.91 7.10 15.60
CA HIS A 14 0.31 7.44 16.90
C HIS A 14 -0.86 8.43 16.86
N GLU A 15 -1.04 9.18 15.76
CA GLU A 15 -2.12 10.19 15.66
C GLU A 15 -3.49 9.58 15.33
N LYS A 16 -3.60 8.25 15.26
CA LYS A 16 -4.89 7.60 14.99
C LYS A 16 -5.79 7.60 16.21
N GLU A 17 -6.94 8.27 16.09
CA GLU A 17 -8.02 8.23 17.08
C GLU A 17 -8.87 6.94 17.01
N ILE A 18 -8.78 6.17 15.91
CA ILE A 18 -9.63 5.00 15.65
C ILE A 18 -8.77 3.78 15.32
N HIS A 19 -8.90 2.73 16.14
CA HIS A 19 -8.22 1.45 15.97
C HIS A 19 -9.21 0.36 15.55
N TRP A 20 -8.95 -0.36 14.46
CA TRP A 20 -9.86 -1.41 13.97
C TRP A 20 -9.68 -2.72 14.75
N ILE A 21 -8.43 -3.09 15.10
CA ILE A 21 -8.11 -4.23 15.96
C ILE A 21 -7.24 -3.74 17.14
N LYS A 22 -7.88 -3.29 18.23
CA LYS A 22 -7.21 -2.73 19.42
C LYS A 22 -6.10 -3.61 20.03
N MET A 23 -6.19 -4.93 19.86
CA MET A 23 -5.27 -5.90 20.48
C MET A 23 -3.91 -6.00 19.75
N ILE A 24 -3.86 -5.67 18.46
CA ILE A 24 -2.64 -5.65 17.64
C ILE A 24 -2.14 -4.20 17.48
N GLU A 25 -3.04 -3.24 17.26
CA GLU A 25 -2.68 -1.85 16.99
C GLU A 25 -2.27 -1.06 18.25
N GLY A 26 -2.73 -1.44 19.45
CA GLY A 26 -2.40 -0.75 20.70
C GLY A 26 -0.91 -0.82 21.09
N PRO A 27 -0.30 -2.03 21.16
CA PRO A 27 1.12 -2.18 21.45
C PRO A 27 2.02 -1.61 20.34
N LEU A 28 1.59 -1.76 19.08
CA LEU A 28 2.31 -1.22 17.92
C LEU A 28 2.32 0.30 17.94
N SER A 29 1.16 0.92 18.18
CA SER A 29 1.06 2.37 18.32
C SER A 29 2.00 2.85 19.40
N ALA A 30 1.99 2.32 20.63
CA ALA A 30 2.89 2.77 21.71
C ALA A 30 4.41 2.80 21.38
N MET A 31 4.87 2.02 20.39
CA MET A 31 6.26 1.95 19.91
C MET A 31 6.62 3.00 18.83
N GLY A 32 5.65 3.70 18.23
CA GLY A 32 5.82 4.70 17.16
C GLY A 32 6.54 6.00 17.51
N LYS A 33 7.18 6.12 18.70
CA LYS A 33 8.06 7.27 19.02
C LYS A 33 9.38 7.27 18.23
N LEU A 34 9.71 6.15 17.60
CA LEU A 34 10.86 5.99 16.72
C LEU A 34 10.35 5.69 15.31
N GLU A 35 10.25 6.71 14.45
CA GLU A 35 9.91 6.53 13.02
C GLU A 35 10.82 5.47 12.34
N ALA A 36 12.03 5.27 12.87
CA ALA A 36 12.98 4.26 12.41
C ALA A 36 12.56 2.79 12.69
N ILE A 37 11.55 2.54 13.54
CA ILE A 37 11.20 1.17 13.94
C ILE A 37 10.60 0.38 12.77
N GLU A 38 9.83 1.05 11.91
CA GLU A 38 9.22 0.46 10.72
C GLU A 38 10.28 -0.06 9.76
N VAL A 39 11.33 0.74 9.53
CA VAL A 39 12.48 0.38 8.72
C VAL A 39 13.20 -0.82 9.33
N GLY A 40 13.42 -0.81 10.65
CA GLY A 40 14.01 -1.94 11.37
C GLY A 40 13.22 -3.24 11.22
N VAL A 41 11.90 -3.18 11.32
CA VAL A 41 11.01 -4.34 11.12
C VAL A 41 11.12 -4.87 9.70
N VAL A 42 11.10 -4.01 8.68
CA VAL A 42 11.21 -4.44 7.28
C VAL A 42 12.59 -5.03 6.98
N LEU A 43 13.66 -4.46 7.51
CA LEU A 43 15.00 -5.04 7.39
C LEU A 43 15.10 -6.42 8.07
N ALA A 44 14.48 -6.59 9.24
CA ALA A 44 14.40 -7.88 9.92
C ALA A 44 13.60 -8.91 9.11
N VAL A 45 12.53 -8.50 8.43
CA VAL A 45 11.75 -9.36 7.54
C VAL A 45 12.55 -9.74 6.30
N ILE A 46 13.23 -8.80 5.65
CA ILE A 46 14.13 -9.10 4.50
C ILE A 46 15.20 -10.09 4.93
N TYR A 47 15.85 -9.84 6.07
CA TYR A 47 16.84 -10.75 6.63
C TYR A 47 16.24 -12.13 6.88
N GLY A 48 15.07 -12.20 7.53
CA GLY A 48 14.33 -13.44 7.76
C GLY A 48 14.09 -14.20 6.46
N VAL A 49 13.44 -13.58 5.48
CA VAL A 49 13.12 -14.20 4.17
C VAL A 49 14.39 -14.66 3.46
N SER A 50 15.48 -13.88 3.49
CA SER A 50 16.75 -14.24 2.85
C SER A 50 17.35 -15.56 3.36
N ARG A 51 16.98 -16.00 4.58
CA ARG A 51 17.43 -17.28 5.16
C ARG A 51 16.65 -18.49 4.63
N TRP A 52 15.48 -18.28 4.06
CA TRP A 52 14.56 -19.32 3.57
C TRP A 52 14.56 -19.47 2.05
N VAL A 53 15.17 -18.52 1.35
CA VAL A 53 15.31 -18.50 -0.11
C VAL A 53 16.58 -19.26 -0.52
N PRO A 54 16.61 -19.94 -1.69
CA PRO A 54 17.81 -20.60 -2.21
C PRO A 54 19.02 -19.66 -2.27
N GLU A 55 20.22 -20.18 -2.00
CA GLU A 55 21.46 -19.38 -1.92
C GLU A 55 21.73 -18.53 -3.17
N ALA A 56 21.30 -19.01 -4.34
CA ALA A 56 21.44 -18.30 -5.62
C ALA A 56 20.59 -17.01 -5.71
N GLU A 57 19.47 -16.95 -4.99
CA GLU A 57 18.52 -15.85 -5.04
C GLU A 57 18.64 -14.90 -3.84
N THR A 58 19.35 -15.31 -2.77
CA THR A 58 19.54 -14.53 -1.54
C THR A 58 20.01 -13.10 -1.81
N LEU A 59 21.03 -12.90 -2.65
CA LEU A 59 21.54 -11.56 -2.96
C LEU A 59 20.52 -10.73 -3.74
N SER A 60 19.77 -11.34 -4.65
CA SER A 60 18.71 -10.67 -5.41
C SER A 60 17.62 -10.14 -4.48
N VAL A 61 17.19 -10.95 -3.52
CA VAL A 61 16.18 -10.58 -2.51
C VAL A 61 16.67 -9.47 -1.60
N ILE A 62 17.93 -9.52 -1.16
CA ILE A 62 18.51 -8.48 -0.31
C ILE A 62 18.64 -7.16 -1.09
N TYR A 63 19.18 -7.18 -2.32
CA TYR A 63 19.35 -5.96 -3.10
C TYR A 63 18.01 -5.33 -3.49
N SER A 64 17.05 -6.12 -3.97
CA SER A 64 15.70 -5.64 -4.30
C SER A 64 14.96 -5.16 -3.05
N GLY A 65 15.10 -5.88 -1.92
CA GLY A 65 14.56 -5.49 -0.62
C GLY A 65 15.08 -4.13 -0.16
N ILE A 66 16.39 -3.94 -0.17
CA ILE A 66 17.05 -2.68 0.19
C ILE A 66 16.66 -1.56 -0.78
N ALA A 67 16.64 -1.83 -2.09
CA ALA A 67 16.23 -0.85 -3.09
C ALA A 67 14.82 -0.31 -2.80
N GLY A 68 13.86 -1.19 -2.46
CA GLY A 68 12.52 -0.75 -2.07
C GLY A 68 12.47 0.05 -0.76
N VAL A 69 13.36 -0.22 0.20
CA VAL A 69 13.51 0.62 1.41
C VAL A 69 14.07 1.98 1.05
N LEU A 70 15.11 2.03 0.20
CA LEU A 70 15.71 3.28 -0.27
C LEU A 70 14.72 4.13 -1.07
N THR A 71 13.90 3.52 -1.94
CA THR A 71 12.83 4.22 -2.67
C THR A 71 11.84 4.85 -1.70
N PHE A 72 11.41 4.11 -0.67
CA PHE A 72 10.50 4.64 0.34
C PHE A 72 11.10 5.84 1.07
N LEU A 73 12.34 5.69 1.58
CA LEU A 73 13.05 6.76 2.27
C LEU A 73 13.32 7.97 1.37
N ALA A 74 13.54 7.77 0.06
CA ALA A 74 13.74 8.85 -0.89
C ALA A 74 12.46 9.65 -1.10
N VAL A 75 11.31 8.99 -1.29
CA VAL A 75 10.00 9.64 -1.45
C VAL A 75 9.58 10.36 -0.18
N GLU A 76 9.82 9.73 0.97
CA GLU A 76 9.53 10.31 2.27
C GLU A 76 10.45 11.48 2.60
N GLY A 77 11.76 11.33 2.38
CA GLY A 77 12.74 12.39 2.55
C GLY A 77 12.47 13.58 1.65
N LEU A 78 12.04 13.35 0.41
CA LEU A 78 11.60 14.41 -0.50
C LEU A 78 10.33 15.10 0.02
N SER A 79 9.38 14.33 0.56
CA SER A 79 8.15 14.87 1.16
C SER A 79 8.46 15.76 2.38
N VAL A 80 9.40 15.34 3.24
CA VAL A 80 9.86 16.13 4.40
C VAL A 80 10.64 17.36 3.95
N PHE A 81 11.52 17.24 2.96
CA PHE A 81 12.27 18.37 2.40
C PHE A 81 11.35 19.43 1.80
N LEU A 82 10.22 19.02 1.24
CA LEU A 82 9.19 19.91 0.70
C LEU A 82 8.29 20.53 1.79
N ARG A 83 8.32 20.04 3.03
CA ARG A 83 7.64 20.65 4.20
C ARG A 83 8.51 21.77 4.78
N VAL A 84 8.25 23.00 4.36
CA VAL A 84 8.89 24.21 4.91
C VAL A 84 8.14 24.69 6.16
N PRO A 85 8.80 25.21 7.22
CA PRO A 85 8.12 25.78 8.39
C PRO A 85 7.22 26.95 7.98
N ALA A 86 5.96 26.91 8.43
CA ALA A 86 4.89 27.83 8.02
C ALA A 86 5.30 29.30 8.08
N GLY A 87 5.28 30.00 6.94
CA GLY A 87 5.58 31.43 6.91
C GLY A 87 5.02 32.23 5.73
N HIS A 88 4.97 31.70 4.50
CA HIS A 88 4.66 32.50 3.30
C HIS A 88 3.75 31.75 2.31
N GLY A 89 2.77 32.43 1.69
CA GLY A 89 1.71 31.85 0.84
C GLY A 89 2.13 31.02 -0.40
N LEU A 90 3.42 30.81 -0.63
CA LEU A 90 3.98 29.85 -1.59
C LEU A 90 4.10 28.41 -1.00
N ASP A 91 3.82 28.24 0.29
CA ASP A 91 4.08 27.02 1.07
C ASP A 91 3.06 25.89 0.83
N ALA A 92 1.81 26.20 0.49
CA ALA A 92 0.77 25.20 0.26
C ALA A 92 1.03 24.33 -0.98
N HIS A 93 1.64 24.91 -2.03
CA HIS A 93 1.94 24.21 -3.28
C HIS A 93 3.07 23.17 -3.14
N ARG A 94 4.00 23.37 -2.19
CA ARG A 94 5.10 22.43 -1.94
C ARG A 94 4.65 21.24 -1.10
N ALA A 95 3.83 21.49 -0.09
CA ALA A 95 3.21 20.43 0.70
C ALA A 95 2.30 19.54 -0.17
N SER A 96 1.53 20.13 -1.08
CA SER A 96 0.71 19.37 -2.03
C SER A 96 1.55 18.60 -3.06
N LEU A 97 2.70 19.14 -3.49
CA LEU A 97 3.64 18.44 -4.37
C LEU A 97 4.22 17.17 -3.71
N GLY A 98 4.58 17.23 -2.42
CA GLY A 98 5.08 16.07 -1.68
C GLY A 98 4.03 14.95 -1.59
N MET A 99 2.79 15.31 -1.25
CA MET A 99 1.68 14.36 -1.24
C MET A 99 1.35 13.82 -2.64
N PHE A 100 1.41 14.65 -3.68
CA PHE A 100 1.24 14.22 -5.07
C PHE A 100 2.29 13.18 -5.47
N LEU A 101 3.57 13.47 -5.23
CA LEU A 101 4.65 12.53 -5.53
C LEU A 101 4.52 11.22 -4.74
N TYR A 102 4.14 11.29 -3.46
CA TYR A 102 3.87 10.09 -2.66
C TYR A 102 2.76 9.23 -3.26
N LEU A 103 1.64 9.84 -3.66
CA LEU A 103 0.49 9.14 -4.26
C LEU A 103 0.81 8.56 -5.64
N GLU A 104 1.52 9.31 -6.49
CA GLU A 104 1.94 8.84 -7.82
C GLU A 104 2.91 7.65 -7.73
N VAL A 105 3.85 7.66 -6.76
CA VAL A 105 4.76 6.51 -6.58
C VAL A 105 4.00 5.29 -6.06
N LEU A 106 3.02 5.50 -5.19
CA LEU A 106 2.15 4.43 -4.70
C LEU A 106 1.30 3.84 -5.85
N ASP A 107 0.73 4.68 -6.71
CA ASP A 107 -0.03 4.25 -7.89
C ASP A 107 0.87 3.56 -8.94
N ALA A 108 2.08 4.08 -9.16
CA ALA A 108 3.10 3.46 -10.01
C ALA A 108 3.52 2.07 -9.49
N SER A 109 3.65 1.91 -8.16
CA SER A 109 4.01 0.64 -7.55
C SER A 109 2.90 -0.41 -7.76
N PHE A 110 1.63 -0.02 -7.58
CA PHE A 110 0.49 -0.93 -7.79
C PHE A 110 0.22 -1.24 -9.26
N SER A 111 0.37 -0.26 -10.16
CA SER A 111 0.23 -0.49 -11.60
C SER A 111 1.37 -1.36 -12.16
N PHE A 112 2.59 -1.22 -11.65
CA PHE A 112 3.72 -2.07 -12.02
C PHE A 112 3.48 -3.52 -11.60
N ASP A 113 3.00 -3.75 -10.37
CA ASP A 113 2.65 -5.10 -9.89
C ASP A 113 1.54 -5.73 -10.73
N GLY A 114 0.53 -4.94 -11.15
CA GLY A 114 -0.53 -5.40 -12.05
C GLY A 114 -0.03 -5.86 -13.43
N VAL A 115 0.98 -5.18 -13.99
CA VAL A 115 1.62 -5.58 -15.25
C VAL A 115 2.47 -6.84 -15.07
N VAL A 116 3.28 -6.88 -14.00
CA VAL A 116 4.13 -8.05 -13.69
C VAL A 116 3.29 -9.29 -13.43
N GLY A 117 2.15 -9.16 -12.74
CA GLY A 117 1.22 -10.27 -12.55
C GLY A 117 0.58 -10.75 -13.85
N ALA A 118 0.17 -9.82 -14.72
CA ALA A 118 -0.38 -10.18 -16.03
C ALA A 118 0.61 -11.01 -16.89
N PHE A 119 1.93 -10.80 -16.71
CA PHE A 119 2.97 -11.61 -17.36
C PHE A 119 3.03 -13.06 -16.87
N ALA A 120 2.57 -13.37 -15.66
CA ALA A 120 2.52 -14.76 -15.18
C ALA A 120 1.46 -15.59 -15.92
N ILE A 121 0.42 -14.93 -16.44
CA ILE A 121 -0.66 -15.58 -17.19
C ILE A 121 -0.32 -15.65 -18.69
N THR A 122 0.24 -14.57 -19.26
CA THR A 122 0.52 -14.51 -20.69
C THR A 122 1.70 -13.60 -20.99
N ASN A 123 2.52 -13.98 -21.99
CA ASN A 123 3.63 -13.16 -22.46
C ASN A 123 3.25 -12.22 -23.63
N ASN A 124 1.98 -12.22 -24.04
CA ASN A 124 1.52 -11.37 -25.14
C ASN A 124 1.20 -9.95 -24.65
N LEU A 125 2.10 -9.01 -24.94
CA LEU A 125 1.96 -7.59 -24.61
C LEU A 125 0.63 -6.96 -25.09
N LEU A 126 0.08 -7.41 -26.21
CA LEU A 126 -1.22 -6.90 -26.70
C LEU A 126 -2.37 -7.34 -25.80
N ILE A 127 -2.35 -8.59 -25.32
CA ILE A 127 -3.39 -9.10 -24.42
C ILE A 127 -3.30 -8.41 -23.05
N ILE A 128 -2.09 -8.25 -22.52
CA ILE A 128 -1.84 -7.55 -21.24
C ILE A 128 -2.34 -6.10 -21.32
N SER A 129 -1.92 -5.36 -22.34
CA SER A 129 -2.30 -3.95 -22.51
C SER A 129 -3.81 -3.77 -22.75
N LEU A 130 -4.46 -4.67 -23.50
CA LEU A 130 -5.91 -4.66 -23.65
C LEU A 130 -6.63 -4.93 -22.33
N GLY A 131 -6.20 -5.95 -21.58
CA GLY A 131 -6.79 -6.31 -20.29
C GLY A 131 -6.68 -5.19 -19.26
N LEU A 132 -5.47 -4.65 -19.07
CA LEU A 132 -5.23 -3.50 -18.18
C LEU A 132 -5.96 -2.25 -18.66
N GLY A 133 -6.02 -1.99 -19.97
CA GLY A 133 -6.75 -0.85 -20.53
C GLY A 133 -8.26 -0.92 -20.25
N ILE A 134 -8.86 -2.09 -20.40
CA ILE A 134 -10.27 -2.34 -20.05
C ILE A 134 -10.47 -2.17 -18.54
N GLY A 135 -9.58 -2.75 -17.73
CA GLY A 135 -9.63 -2.62 -16.27
C GLY A 135 -9.55 -1.17 -15.80
N ALA A 136 -8.61 -0.39 -16.34
CA ALA A 136 -8.45 1.03 -16.03
C ALA A 136 -9.71 1.85 -16.40
N MET A 137 -10.31 1.57 -17.56
CA MET A 137 -11.57 2.22 -17.96
C MET A 137 -12.76 1.83 -17.06
N PHE A 138 -12.80 0.58 -16.58
CA PHE A 138 -13.82 0.13 -15.63
C PHE A 138 -13.65 0.78 -14.25
N VAL A 139 -12.43 0.82 -13.70
CA VAL A 139 -12.16 1.51 -12.43
C VAL A 139 -12.51 3.00 -12.55
N ARG A 140 -12.16 3.64 -13.66
CA ARG A 140 -12.53 5.03 -13.95
C ARG A 140 -14.04 5.25 -13.99
N SER A 141 -14.80 4.36 -14.62
CA SER A 141 -16.26 4.51 -14.67
C SER A 141 -16.90 4.29 -13.30
N LEU A 142 -16.36 3.36 -12.49
CA LEU A 142 -16.77 3.17 -11.10
C LEU A 142 -16.52 4.39 -10.23
N THR A 143 -15.34 5.02 -10.34
CA THR A 143 -15.02 6.22 -9.54
C THR A 143 -15.92 7.38 -9.93
N ILE A 144 -16.16 7.61 -11.22
CA ILE A 144 -17.11 8.64 -11.69
C ILE A 144 -18.51 8.37 -11.12
N MET A 145 -19.01 7.13 -11.21
CA MET A 145 -20.32 6.76 -10.67
C MET A 145 -20.42 6.94 -9.15
N MET A 146 -19.35 6.66 -8.40
CA MET A 146 -19.31 6.84 -6.95
C MET A 146 -19.25 8.32 -6.53
N VAL A 147 -18.59 9.17 -7.33
CA VAL A 147 -18.58 10.63 -7.15
C VAL A 147 -19.97 11.20 -7.40
N GLU A 148 -20.62 10.80 -8.50
CA GLU A 148 -21.96 11.28 -8.86
C GLU A 148 -23.03 10.87 -7.83
N LYS A 149 -22.93 9.67 -7.24
CA LYS A 149 -23.88 9.18 -6.24
C LYS A 149 -23.62 9.69 -4.82
N GLY A 150 -22.58 10.48 -4.59
CA GLY A 150 -22.24 11.02 -3.26
C GLY A 150 -21.88 9.96 -2.21
N THR A 151 -21.63 8.71 -2.61
CA THR A 151 -21.40 7.57 -1.70
C THR A 151 -20.00 7.56 -1.06
N LEU A 152 -19.10 8.44 -1.49
CA LEU A 152 -17.70 8.51 -1.00
C LEU A 152 -17.59 8.96 0.47
N GLN A 153 -18.54 9.76 0.97
CA GLN A 153 -18.51 10.25 2.36
C GLN A 153 -19.13 9.25 3.37
N ALA A 154 -19.64 8.10 2.92
CA ALA A 154 -20.40 7.16 3.74
C ALA A 154 -19.56 6.02 4.37
N PHE A 155 -18.30 5.85 4.00
CA PHE A 155 -17.48 4.71 4.46
C PHE A 155 -16.32 5.12 5.37
N ARG A 156 -16.60 5.26 6.67
CA ARG A 156 -15.63 5.61 7.72
C ARG A 156 -14.48 4.58 7.87
N TYR A 157 -14.68 3.32 7.49
CA TYR A 157 -13.69 2.25 7.68
C TYR A 157 -12.99 1.78 6.39
N LEU A 158 -13.28 2.41 5.24
CA LEU A 158 -12.70 1.99 3.96
C LEU A 158 -11.19 2.23 3.91
N GLU A 159 -10.72 3.33 4.50
CA GLU A 159 -9.30 3.66 4.59
C GLU A 159 -8.52 2.57 5.33
N HIS A 160 -9.03 2.12 6.48
CA HIS A 160 -8.42 1.01 7.23
C HIS A 160 -8.35 -0.25 6.37
N GLY A 161 -9.47 -0.65 5.76
CA GLY A 161 -9.53 -1.82 4.89
C GLY A 161 -8.51 -1.80 3.74
N ALA A 162 -8.30 -0.63 3.13
CA ALA A 162 -7.31 -0.45 2.08
C ALA A 162 -5.88 -0.70 2.59
N PHE A 163 -5.49 -0.12 3.73
CA PHE A 163 -4.15 -0.35 4.29
C PHE A 163 -3.94 -1.79 4.79
N TYR A 164 -4.98 -2.46 5.30
CA TYR A 164 -4.91 -3.90 5.58
C TYR A 164 -4.71 -4.73 4.32
N ALA A 165 -5.34 -4.36 3.20
CA ALA A 165 -5.11 -5.01 1.91
C ALA A 165 -3.68 -4.79 1.41
N VAL A 166 -3.13 -3.58 1.55
CA VAL A 166 -1.71 -3.29 1.21
C VAL A 166 -0.74 -4.09 2.09
N ALA A 167 -1.02 -4.20 3.40
CA ALA A 167 -0.23 -5.02 4.30
C ALA A 167 -0.24 -6.49 3.91
N ALA A 168 -1.43 -7.05 3.67
CA ALA A 168 -1.61 -8.43 3.24
C ALA A 168 -0.88 -8.69 1.91
N LEU A 169 -1.05 -7.80 0.92
CA LEU A 169 -0.35 -7.88 -0.36
C LEU A 169 1.17 -7.90 -0.16
N SER A 170 1.71 -6.97 0.62
CA SER A 170 3.16 -6.92 0.88
C SER A 170 3.68 -8.18 1.56
N GLY A 171 2.91 -8.78 2.48
CA GLY A 171 3.24 -10.05 3.13
C GLY A 171 3.21 -11.22 2.15
N ILE A 172 2.20 -11.27 1.27
CA ILE A 172 2.09 -12.29 0.24
C ILE A 172 3.25 -12.17 -0.77
N MET A 173 3.66 -10.94 -1.14
CA MET A 173 4.82 -10.75 -2.02
C MET A 173 6.11 -11.31 -1.41
N PHE A 174 6.34 -11.11 -0.11
CA PHE A 174 7.48 -11.73 0.58
C PHE A 174 7.35 -13.25 0.68
N LEU A 175 6.13 -13.76 0.90
CA LEU A 175 5.87 -15.20 0.92
C LEU A 175 6.11 -15.84 -0.45
N ASN A 176 5.77 -15.12 -1.53
CA ASN A 176 5.95 -15.57 -2.91
C ASN A 176 7.43 -15.83 -3.24
N THR A 177 8.35 -15.16 -2.54
CA THR A 177 9.80 -15.39 -2.69
C THR A 177 10.23 -16.76 -2.18
N ILE A 178 9.48 -17.37 -1.26
CA ILE A 178 9.79 -18.67 -0.66
C ILE A 178 8.92 -19.78 -1.27
N VAL A 179 7.64 -19.49 -1.50
CA VAL A 179 6.65 -20.44 -2.02
C VAL A 179 5.85 -19.76 -3.11
N HIS A 180 5.77 -20.37 -4.29
CA HIS A 180 4.97 -19.82 -5.38
C HIS A 180 3.50 -19.72 -4.95
N VAL A 181 3.00 -18.49 -4.80
CA VAL A 181 1.59 -18.23 -4.47
C VAL A 181 0.86 -17.90 -5.76
N PRO A 182 -0.19 -18.66 -6.14
CA PRO A 182 -1.00 -18.34 -7.31
C PRO A 182 -1.64 -16.95 -7.17
N GLU A 183 -1.56 -16.14 -8.22
CA GLU A 183 -2.09 -14.78 -8.22
C GLU A 183 -3.58 -14.71 -7.95
N ILE A 184 -4.33 -15.75 -8.31
CA ILE A 184 -5.75 -15.89 -8.01
C ILE A 184 -5.97 -15.85 -6.49
N VAL A 185 -5.11 -16.52 -5.72
CA VAL A 185 -5.20 -16.55 -4.25
C VAL A 185 -4.86 -15.17 -3.67
N THR A 186 -3.79 -14.55 -4.17
CA THR A 186 -3.38 -13.19 -3.78
C THR A 186 -4.49 -12.18 -4.02
N GLY A 187 -5.08 -12.20 -5.23
CA GLY A 187 -6.19 -11.33 -5.62
C GLY A 187 -7.44 -11.58 -4.79
N PHE A 188 -7.78 -12.85 -4.51
CA PHE A 188 -8.95 -13.19 -3.70
C PHE A 188 -8.83 -12.70 -2.25
N ILE A 189 -7.64 -12.80 -1.64
CA ILE A 189 -7.38 -12.27 -0.30
C ILE A 189 -7.58 -10.76 -0.28
N GLY A 190 -7.03 -10.04 -1.25
CA GLY A 190 -7.21 -8.58 -1.37
C GLY A 190 -8.68 -8.20 -1.53
N VAL A 191 -9.41 -8.83 -2.46
CA VAL A 191 -10.84 -8.60 -2.68
C VAL A 191 -11.66 -8.91 -1.42
N THR A 192 -11.34 -10.01 -0.72
CA THR A 192 -12.04 -10.40 0.51
C THR A 192 -11.84 -9.38 1.61
N LEU A 193 -10.61 -8.86 1.81
CA LEU A 193 -10.33 -7.82 2.81
C LEU A 193 -11.07 -6.52 2.50
N ILE A 194 -11.11 -6.10 1.23
CA ILE A 194 -11.85 -4.90 0.80
C ILE A 194 -13.37 -5.12 0.95
N ALA A 195 -13.88 -6.29 0.56
CA ALA A 195 -15.31 -6.61 0.71
C ALA A 195 -15.73 -6.66 2.19
N LEU A 196 -14.88 -7.24 3.05
CA LEU A 196 -15.10 -7.27 4.51
C LEU A 196 -15.07 -5.87 5.12
N SER A 197 -14.18 -4.97 4.65
CA SER A 197 -14.15 -3.60 5.17
C SER A 197 -15.39 -2.81 4.76
N ILE A 198 -15.90 -3.02 3.55
CA ILE A 198 -17.17 -2.44 3.07
C ILE A 198 -18.35 -2.99 3.87
N TYR A 199 -18.38 -4.30 4.15
CA TYR A 199 -19.44 -4.94 4.93
C TYR A 199 -19.42 -4.54 6.41
N ALA A 200 -18.23 -4.44 7.00
CA ALA A 200 -18.03 -4.06 8.40
C ALA A 200 -18.24 -2.56 8.64
N SER A 201 -18.20 -1.72 7.59
CA SER A 201 -18.50 -0.30 7.71
C SER A 201 -19.99 -0.09 8.02
N PRO A 202 -20.35 0.47 9.19
CA PRO A 202 -21.74 0.79 9.49
C PRO A 202 -22.28 1.73 8.41
N ARG A 203 -23.38 1.34 7.76
CA ARG A 203 -24.13 2.24 6.88
C ARG A 203 -24.70 3.35 7.76
N ILE A 204 -24.09 4.54 7.73
CA ILE A 204 -24.72 5.71 8.32
C ILE A 204 -26.00 5.94 7.51
N PRO A 205 -27.20 5.93 8.12
CA PRO A 205 -28.42 6.28 7.41
C PRO A 205 -28.29 7.75 6.99
N THR A 206 -28.24 7.99 5.68
CA THR A 206 -28.46 9.33 5.15
C THR A 206 -29.93 9.67 5.33
N GLY A 207 -30.27 10.47 6.36
CA GLY A 207 -31.58 11.09 6.48
C GLY A 207 -32.02 11.42 7.90
N SER A 208 -31.74 12.65 8.34
CA SER A 208 -32.76 13.63 8.73
C SER A 208 -32.14 15.03 8.75
#